data_AF-A0A929NSX3-F1
#
_entry.id   AF-A0A929NSX3-F1
#
_cell.length_a   1.000
_cell.length_b   1.000
_cell.length_c   1.000
_cell.angle_alpha   90.00
_cell.angle_beta   90.00
_cell.angle_gamma   90.00
#
_symmetry.space_group_name_H-M   'P 1'
#
loop_
_entity.id
_entity.type
_entity.pdbx_description
1 polymer ?
#
loop_
_entity_poly.entity_id
_entity_poly.type
_entity_poly.pdbx_seq_one_letter_code
_entity_poly.pdbx_strand_id
1 'polypeptide(L)' 'MNDKAKRQKDWLEKAGILTEALPFMRRYSGKTVTIKYGGHAMGDDNLASGFAHDVTLLKQVGIDPVVVH' A
#
# COMPACT_ATOMS: atom_id res chain seq x y z
N MET A 1 -24.06 7.17 -19.42
CA MET A 1 -23.27 5.92 -19.46
C MET A 1 -23.79 4.98 -18.38
N ASN A 2 -23.95 3.69 -18.67
CA ASN A 2 -24.51 2.70 -17.75
C ASN A 2 -23.56 2.48 -16.56
N ASP A 3 -24.05 2.68 -15.34
CA ASP A 3 -23.27 2.64 -14.09
C ASP A 3 -22.56 1.29 -13.88
N LYS A 4 -23.15 0.21 -14.40
CA LYS A 4 -22.54 -1.14 -14.43
C LYS A 4 -21.28 -1.20 -15.29
N ALA A 5 -21.29 -0.57 -16.46
CA ALA A 5 -20.16 -0.55 -17.38
C ALA A 5 -18.99 0.28 -16.82
N LYS A 6 -19.31 1.38 -16.10
CA LYS A 6 -18.30 2.18 -15.39
C LYS A 6 -17.60 1.35 -14.31
N ARG A 7 -18.36 0.69 -13.42
CA ARG A 7 -17.80 -0.18 -12.39
C ARG A 7 -16.92 -1.28 -12.98
N GLN A 8 -17.37 -1.94 -14.05
CA GLN A 8 -16.60 -3.01 -14.69
C GLN A 8 -15.25 -2.50 -15.20
N LYS A 9 -15.22 -1.30 -15.80
CA LYS A 9 -13.97 -0.66 -16.22
C LYS A 9 -13.05 -0.40 -15.01
N ASP A 10 -13.59 0.16 -13.93
CA ASP A 10 -12.82 0.47 -12.72
C ASP A 10 -12.21 -0.80 -12.09
N TRP A 11 -12.95 -1.92 -12.07
CA TRP A 11 -12.44 -3.22 -11.57
C TRP A 11 -11.32 -3.78 -12.44
N LEU A 12 -11.45 -3.68 -13.77
CA LEU A 12 -10.42 -4.15 -14.70
C LEU A 12 -9.14 -3.31 -14.57
N GLU A 13 -9.26 -2.01 -14.41
CA GLU A 13 -8.13 -1.11 -14.18
C GLU A 13 -7.39 -1.45 -12.87
N LYS A 14 -8.13 -1.63 -11.76
CA LYS A 14 -7.54 -2.06 -10.49
C LYS A 14 -6.86 -3.42 -10.57
N ALA A 15 -7.46 -4.39 -11.27
CA ALA A 15 -6.86 -5.70 -11.47
C ALA A 15 -5.55 -5.62 -12.30
N GLY A 16 -5.51 -4.73 -13.30
CA GLY A 16 -4.30 -4.42 -14.06
C GLY A 16 -3.18 -3.89 -13.16
N ILE A 17 -3.48 -2.87 -12.35
CA ILE A 17 -2.52 -2.28 -11.39
C ILE A 17 -1.97 -3.35 -10.44
N LEU A 18 -2.83 -4.20 -9.87
CA LEU A 18 -2.39 -5.26 -8.97
C LEU A 18 -1.51 -6.30 -9.67
N THR A 19 -1.81 -6.62 -10.92
CA THR A 19 -1.00 -7.55 -11.73
C THR A 19 0.40 -7.00 -11.98
N GLU A 20 0.51 -5.71 -12.30
CA GLU A 20 1.80 -5.02 -12.49
C GLU A 20 2.58 -4.86 -11.18
N ALA A 21 1.88 -4.69 -10.05
CA ALA A 21 2.49 -4.57 -8.73
C ALA A 21 2.95 -5.91 -8.14
N LEU A 22 2.35 -7.03 -8.57
CA LEU A 22 2.57 -8.37 -8.00
C LEU A 22 4.06 -8.80 -7.98
N PRO A 23 4.89 -8.57 -9.01
CA PRO A 23 6.32 -8.89 -8.97
C PRO A 23 7.07 -8.17 -7.84
N PHE A 24 6.69 -6.93 -7.51
CA PHE A 24 7.29 -6.15 -6.44
C PHE A 24 6.88 -6.67 -5.06
N MET A 25 5.61 -7.01 -4.89
CA MET A 25 5.11 -7.64 -3.65
C MET A 25 5.84 -8.97 -3.39
N ARG A 26 5.96 -9.82 -4.41
CA ARG A 26 6.65 -11.11 -4.30
C ARG A 26 8.14 -10.98 -4.00
N ARG A 27 8.81 -9.95 -4.53
CA ARG A 27 10.24 -9.71 -4.30
C ARG A 27 10.57 -9.53 -2.81
N TYR A 28 9.67 -8.91 -2.05
CA TYR A 28 9.89 -8.58 -0.63
C TYR A 28 9.02 -9.39 0.33
N SER A 29 8.25 -10.35 -0.17
CA SER A 29 7.48 -11.27 0.68
C SER A 29 8.40 -12.04 1.63
N GLY A 30 8.04 -12.06 2.91
CA GLY A 30 8.80 -12.63 4.02
C GLY A 30 10.07 -11.87 4.40
N LYS A 31 10.30 -10.67 3.84
CA LYS A 31 11.46 -9.83 4.17
C LYS A 31 11.09 -8.81 5.23
N THR A 32 12.01 -8.60 6.17
CA THR A 32 11.94 -7.50 7.13
C THR A 32 12.40 -6.20 6.47
N VAL A 33 11.61 -5.13 6.62
CA VAL A 33 11.92 -3.80 6.07
C VAL A 33 11.82 -2.78 7.19
N THR A 34 12.95 -2.16 7.54
CA THR A 34 12.98 -1.09 8.55
C THR A 34 12.62 0.25 7.91
N ILE A 35 11.63 0.94 8.47
CA ILE A 35 11.10 2.21 7.96
C ILE A 35 11.29 3.27 9.05
N LYS A 36 12.10 4.29 8.76
CA LYS A 36 12.23 5.45 9.65
C LYS A 36 11.02 6.37 9.43
N TYR A 37 10.19 6.53 10.45
CA TYR A 37 9.04 7.41 10.46
C TYR A 37 9.28 8.59 11.39
N GLY A 38 9.65 9.75 10.86
CA GLY A 38 9.80 10.93 11.71
C GLY A 38 10.11 12.21 10.96
N GLY A 39 9.97 13.34 11.66
CA GLY A 39 10.05 14.70 11.09
C GLY A 39 8.65 15.30 10.89
N HIS A 40 8.51 16.19 9.90
CA HIS A 40 7.26 16.92 9.64
C HIS A 40 6.04 16.02 9.36
N ALA A 41 6.24 14.77 8.95
CA ALA A 41 5.17 13.80 8.71
C ALA A 41 4.49 13.25 9.99
N MET A 42 5.05 13.53 11.18
CA MET A 42 4.43 13.18 12.47
C MET A 42 3.51 14.28 13.04
N GLY A 43 3.57 15.49 12.48
CA GLY A 43 2.80 16.64 12.98
C GLY A 43 1.42 16.81 12.33
N ASP A 44 1.08 15.98 11.35
CA ASP A 44 -0.19 16.03 10.62
C ASP A 44 -0.89 14.66 10.71
N ASP A 45 -2.09 14.65 11.29
CA ASP A 45 -2.87 13.44 11.53
C ASP A 45 -3.25 12.70 10.23
N ASN A 46 -3.43 13.42 9.11
CA ASN A 46 -3.74 12.80 7.82
C ASN A 46 -2.51 12.06 7.28
N LEU A 47 -1.32 12.64 7.44
CA LEU A 47 -0.06 12.00 7.03
C LEU A 47 0.24 10.79 7.92
N ALA A 48 -0.03 10.87 9.22
CA ALA A 48 0.11 9.74 10.14
C ALA A 48 -0.84 8.59 9.77
N SER A 49 -2.10 8.90 9.45
CA SER A 49 -3.10 7.91 9.01
C SER A 49 -2.70 7.25 7.69
N GLY A 50 -2.26 8.03 6.71
CA GLY A 50 -1.76 7.52 5.43
C GLY A 50 -0.55 6.59 5.62
N PHE A 51 0.41 7.00 6.44
CA PHE A 51 1.57 6.17 6.77
C PHE A 51 1.18 4.84 7.42
N ALA A 52 0.26 4.86 8.39
CA ALA A 52 -0.24 3.66 9.04
C ALA A 52 -0.97 2.72 8.06
N HIS A 53 -1.73 3.28 7.12
CA HIS A 53 -2.38 2.53 6.06
C HIS A 53 -1.37 1.80 5.17
N ASP A 54 -0.32 2.51 4.73
CA ASP A 54 0.72 1.95 3.88
C ASP A 54 1.52 0.85 4.60
N VAL A 55 1.89 1.06 5.86
CA VAL A 55 2.58 0.04 6.67
C VAL A 55 1.71 -1.21 6.84
N THR A 56 0.40 -1.03 7.05
CA THR A 56 -0.55 -2.13 7.15
C THR A 56 -0.65 -2.88 5.82
N LEU A 57 -0.70 -2.17 4.69
CA LEU A 57 -0.70 -2.78 3.36
C LEU A 57 0.56 -3.62 3.13
N LEU A 58 1.74 -3.10 3.49
CA LEU A 58 3.00 -3.84 3.39
C LEU A 58 2.91 -5.17 4.18
N LYS A 59 2.36 -5.13 5.40
CA LYS A 59 2.16 -6.35 6.20
C LYS A 59 1.18 -7.33 5.55
N GLN A 60 0.08 -6.83 4.98
CA GLN A 60 -0.93 -7.65 4.32
C GLN A 60 -0.40 -8.34 3.05
N VAL A 61 0.50 -7.69 2.30
CA VAL A 61 1.13 -8.28 1.11
C VAL A 61 2.34 -9.17 1.45
N GLY A 62 2.59 -9.41 2.74
CA GLY A 62 3.56 -10.37 3.25
C GLY A 62 4.94 -9.80 3.54
N ILE A 63 5.12 -8.48 3.57
CA ILE A 63 6.36 -7.83 4.03
C ILE A 63 6.31 -7.72 5.56
N ASP A 64 7.44 -7.76 6.25
CA ASP A 64 7.51 -7.56 7.70
C ASP A 64 8.07 -6.16 8.03
N PRO A 65 7.24 -5.10 8.03
CA PRO A 65 7.70 -3.75 8.32
C PRO A 65 8.07 -3.58 9.80
N VAL A 66 9.17 -2.88 10.06
CA VAL A 66 9.61 -2.44 11.39
C VAL A 66 9.71 -0.92 11.37
N VAL A 67 8.83 -0.24 12.10
CA VAL A 67 8.82 1.23 12.15
C VAL A 67 9.72 1.71 13.28
N VAL A 68 10.59 2.68 12.98
CA VAL A 68 11.44 3.39 13.94
C VAL A 68 11.08 4.87 13.86
N HIS A 69 10.66 5.48 14.97
CA HIS A 69 10.28 6.88 15.00
C HIS A 69 11.18 7.74 15.90
#